data_AF-A0A1H8FG23-F1
#
_entry.id   AF-A0A1H8FG23-F1
#
_cell.length_a   1.000
_cell.length_b   1.000
_cell.length_c   1.000
_cell.angle_alpha   90.00
_cell.angle_beta   90.00
_cell.angle_gamma   90.00
#
_symmetry.space_group_name_H-M   'P 1'
#
loop_
_entity.id
_entity.type
_entity.pdbx_description
1 polymer ?
#
loop_
_entity_poly.entity_id
_entity_poly.type
_entity_poly.pdbx_seq_one_letter_code
_entity_poly.pdbx_strand_id
1 'polypeptide(L)'
;MVTGTARVGAAAWKHVFDGLLRGRAARSGAGSGRAVGDGRRPTLGDVTVLIDPPNWPGPRGLMWSHLVSDASLDELHTFALRLGAPARAFDRDHYDVPETAHALAVELGAEAVSSRELLRRLMAAGLRRRKPHLTPR
;
A
#
# COMPACT_ATOMS: atom_id res chain seq x y z
N MET A 1 -10.79 23.12 27.00
CA MET A 1 -11.35 21.87 26.44
C MET A 1 -10.73 21.66 25.05
N VAL A 2 -10.65 20.40 24.61
CA VAL A 2 -10.12 19.90 23.32
C VAL A 2 -8.65 19.44 23.32
N THR A 3 -8.47 18.16 23.65
CA THR A 3 -7.46 17.29 23.02
C THR A 3 -8.09 15.90 22.87
N GLY A 4 -8.86 15.71 21.81
CA GLY A 4 -9.32 14.39 21.39
C GLY A 4 -8.18 13.69 20.65
N THR A 5 -7.40 12.87 21.34
CA THR A 5 -6.42 11.98 20.72
C THR A 5 -7.15 11.00 19.79
N ALA A 6 -6.92 11.16 18.49
CA ALA A 6 -7.44 10.34 17.42
C ALA A 6 -6.99 8.87 17.61
N ARG A 7 -7.88 8.03 18.16
CA ARG A 7 -7.74 6.55 18.23
C ARG A 7 -8.21 5.86 16.94
N VAL A 8 -8.03 6.48 15.78
CA VAL A 8 -8.64 5.97 14.52
C VAL A 8 -7.85 4.85 13.85
N GLY A 9 -6.55 4.68 14.13
CA GLY A 9 -5.71 3.69 13.42
C GLY A 9 -5.90 2.23 13.85
N ALA A 10 -6.05 1.92 15.14
CA ALA A 10 -6.00 0.53 15.64
C ALA A 10 -7.20 -0.33 15.23
N ALA A 11 -8.35 0.29 14.95
CA ALA A 11 -9.60 -0.44 14.68
C ALA A 11 -9.61 -1.14 13.31
N ALA A 12 -8.89 -0.61 12.31
CA ALA A 12 -8.84 -1.19 10.96
C ALA A 12 -8.04 -2.50 10.91
N TRP A 13 -7.04 -2.65 11.78
CA TRP A 13 -6.08 -3.76 11.73
C TRP A 13 -6.46 -4.97 12.61
N LYS A 14 -7.31 -4.77 13.63
CA LYS A 14 -7.65 -5.81 14.63
C LYS A 14 -8.32 -7.06 14.03
N HIS A 15 -9.16 -6.91 13.01
CA HIS A 15 -9.87 -8.04 12.37
C HIS A 15 -9.08 -8.68 11.23
N VAL A 16 -8.00 -8.05 10.79
CA VAL A 16 -7.28 -8.40 9.56
C VAL A 16 -6.21 -9.46 9.82
N PHE A 17 -5.58 -9.45 11.01
CA PHE A 17 -4.38 -10.25 11.26
C PHE A 17 -4.48 -11.32 12.36
N ASP A 18 -5.60 -11.45 13.06
CA ASP A 18 -5.78 -12.48 14.10
C ASP A 18 -5.96 -13.92 13.54
N GLY A 19 -5.73 -14.18 12.24
CA GLY A 19 -5.84 -15.57 11.77
C GLY A 19 -5.56 -15.92 10.31
N LEU A 20 -4.39 -15.61 9.72
CA LEU A 20 -3.96 -16.23 8.45
C LEU A 20 -2.43 -16.12 8.26
N LEU A 21 -1.59 -17.17 8.25
CA LEU A 21 -1.49 -18.40 7.44
C LEU A 21 -1.33 -18.18 5.92
N ARG A 22 -0.06 -18.16 5.49
CA ARG A 22 0.50 -18.79 4.27
C ARG A 22 -0.38 -18.83 3.01
N GLY A 23 0.08 -18.18 1.93
CA GLY A 23 -0.32 -18.60 0.58
C GLY A 23 -0.24 -17.52 -0.49
N ARG A 24 0.92 -17.39 -1.11
CA ARG A 24 1.16 -16.59 -2.32
C ARG A 24 0.68 -17.37 -3.56
N ALA A 25 -0.11 -16.76 -4.43
CA ALA A 25 -0.12 -17.08 -5.87
C ALA A 25 -0.79 -15.98 -6.71
N ALA A 26 -0.25 -15.80 -7.91
CA ALA A 26 -0.65 -14.86 -8.96
C ALA A 26 -2.08 -15.08 -9.49
N ARG A 27 -2.66 -14.05 -10.13
CA ARG A 27 -2.97 -14.02 -11.58
C ARG A 27 -3.58 -12.68 -12.01
N SER A 28 -3.32 -12.37 -13.27
CA SER A 28 -3.69 -11.18 -14.04
C SER A 28 -5.16 -11.18 -14.49
N GLY A 29 -5.77 -10.01 -14.70
CA GLY A 29 -6.97 -9.87 -15.54
C GLY A 29 -7.86 -8.65 -15.26
N ALA A 30 -7.65 -7.59 -16.07
CA ALA A 30 -8.62 -6.66 -16.68
C ALA A 30 -9.72 -5.91 -15.87
N GLY A 31 -9.94 -4.64 -16.29
CA GLY A 31 -11.20 -3.90 -16.13
C GLY A 31 -11.15 -2.72 -15.15
N SER A 32 -10.66 -1.56 -15.58
CA SER A 32 -11.47 -0.39 -16.02
C SER A 32 -11.93 0.52 -14.88
N GLY A 33 -11.20 1.61 -14.71
CA GLY A 33 -11.61 2.76 -13.90
C GLY A 33 -10.69 3.93 -14.25
N ARG A 34 -11.14 4.82 -15.15
CA ARG A 34 -10.46 6.07 -15.46
C ARG A 34 -10.45 6.93 -14.21
N ALA A 35 -9.33 7.00 -13.50
CA ALA A 35 -9.01 8.15 -12.67
C ALA A 35 -8.35 9.20 -13.58
N VAL A 36 -9.11 10.23 -13.91
CA VAL A 36 -8.60 11.45 -14.54
C VAL A 36 -7.84 12.20 -13.43
N GLY A 37 -6.51 12.09 -13.43
CA GLY A 37 -5.64 12.96 -12.66
C GLY A 37 -5.30 14.17 -13.50
N ASP A 38 -5.72 15.36 -13.05
CA ASP A 38 -5.31 16.62 -13.67
C ASP A 38 -3.79 16.83 -13.54
N GLY A 39 -3.24 17.59 -14.49
CA GLY A 39 -1.82 17.71 -14.73
C GLY A 39 -1.07 18.53 -13.68
N ARG A 40 -0.80 17.95 -12.51
CA ARG A 40 0.19 18.50 -11.59
C ARG A 40 1.60 18.23 -12.13
N ARG A 41 2.26 19.28 -12.61
CA ARG A 41 3.70 19.26 -12.94
C ARG A 41 4.48 18.84 -11.68
N PRO A 42 5.39 17.85 -11.75
CA PRO A 42 6.21 17.49 -10.60
C PRO A 42 7.28 18.55 -10.36
N THR A 43 7.22 19.22 -9.21
CA THR A 43 8.36 19.95 -8.65
C THR A 43 9.37 18.94 -8.13
N LEU A 44 10.66 19.15 -8.45
CA LEU A 44 11.75 18.32 -7.94
C LEU A 44 11.70 18.28 -6.41
N GLY A 45 11.43 17.10 -5.83
CA GLY A 45 11.71 16.81 -4.42
C GLY A 45 10.53 16.39 -3.53
N ASP A 46 9.30 16.36 -4.02
CA ASP A 46 8.15 16.00 -3.18
C ASP A 46 8.00 14.47 -3.06
N VAL A 47 8.71 13.95 -2.06
CA VAL A 47 8.50 12.72 -1.28
C VAL A 47 7.05 12.19 -1.39
N THR A 48 6.85 11.03 -2.03
CA THR A 48 5.50 10.50 -2.28
C THR A 48 5.35 9.03 -1.85
N VAL A 49 4.55 8.80 -0.81
CA VAL A 49 3.95 7.48 -0.55
C VAL A 49 2.77 7.28 -1.50
N LEU A 50 2.76 6.15 -2.20
CA LEU A 50 1.76 5.78 -3.21
C LEU A 50 0.87 4.66 -2.68
N ILE A 51 -0.43 4.75 -2.94
CA ILE A 51 -1.39 3.67 -2.67
C ILE A 51 -2.20 3.34 -3.92
N ASP A 52 -2.40 2.07 -4.23
CA ASP A 52 -3.32 1.65 -5.31
C ASP A 52 -4.74 1.37 -4.80
N PRO A 53 -5.76 1.33 -5.68
CA PRO A 53 -7.10 1.01 -5.23
C PRO A 53 -7.17 -0.42 -4.67
N PRO A 54 -8.08 -0.69 -3.71
CA PRO A 54 -8.24 -2.01 -3.11
C PRO A 54 -8.89 -2.97 -4.09
N ASN A 55 -8.08 -3.51 -5.01
CA ASN A 55 -8.52 -4.40 -6.08
C ASN A 55 -7.94 -5.81 -5.92
N TRP A 56 -7.10 -6.03 -4.91
CA TRP A 56 -6.49 -7.33 -4.67
C TRP A 56 -7.37 -8.17 -3.74
N PRO A 57 -7.96 -9.29 -4.22
CA PRO A 57 -8.84 -10.09 -3.40
C PRO A 57 -8.03 -10.81 -2.32
N GLY A 58 -8.38 -10.53 -1.07
CA GLY A 58 -7.82 -11.19 0.07
C GLY A 58 -8.79 -12.15 0.76
N PRO A 59 -8.40 -12.64 1.94
CA PRO A 59 -9.18 -13.59 2.70
C PRO A 59 -10.53 -13.00 3.11
N ARG A 60 -11.57 -13.84 3.14
CA ARG A 60 -12.92 -13.46 3.62
C ARG A 60 -13.55 -12.29 2.84
N GLY A 61 -13.20 -12.12 1.57
CA GLY A 61 -13.76 -11.09 0.70
C GLY A 61 -13.23 -9.68 0.95
N LEU A 62 -12.25 -9.52 1.83
CA LEU A 62 -11.60 -8.23 2.05
C LEU A 62 -10.71 -7.88 0.86
N MET A 63 -10.88 -6.68 0.30
CA MET A 63 -9.99 -6.19 -0.75
C MET A 63 -8.76 -5.50 -0.17
N TRP A 64 -7.66 -5.55 -0.92
CA TRP A 64 -6.36 -5.05 -0.48
C TRP A 64 -5.74 -4.13 -1.50
N SER A 65 -5.05 -3.13 -0.96
CA SER A 65 -4.21 -2.16 -1.66
C SER A 65 -2.75 -2.41 -1.32
N HIS A 66 -1.86 -1.96 -2.18
CA HIS A 66 -0.42 -1.92 -1.97
C HIS A 66 -0.02 -0.48 -1.67
N LEU A 67 0.78 -0.31 -0.62
CA LEU A 67 1.36 0.96 -0.22
C LEU A 67 2.88 0.90 -0.40
N VAL A 68 3.46 1.85 -1.13
CA VAL A 68 4.90 1.93 -1.41
C VAL A 68 5.41 3.36 -1.27
N SER A 69 6.73 3.52 -1.23
CA SER A 69 7.38 4.81 -1.48
C SER A 69 8.18 4.70 -2.78
N ASP A 70 8.27 5.81 -3.52
CA ASP A 70 9.17 5.96 -4.67
C ASP A 70 10.50 6.66 -4.32
N ALA A 71 10.78 6.88 -3.03
CA ALA A 71 12.01 7.49 -2.54
C ALA A 71 12.81 6.57 -1.60
N SER A 72 12.19 5.97 -0.59
CA SER A 72 12.91 5.10 0.37
C SER A 72 12.00 4.17 1.18
N LEU A 73 12.55 3.06 1.70
CA LEU A 73 11.83 2.18 2.61
C LEU A 73 11.65 2.79 4.01
N ASP A 74 12.59 3.62 4.48
CA ASP A 74 12.50 4.27 5.80
C ASP A 74 11.30 5.22 5.87
N GLU A 75 11.04 5.95 4.78
CA GLU A 75 9.86 6.77 4.64
C GLU A 75 8.57 5.92 4.65
N LEU A 76 8.56 4.83 3.88
CA LEU A 76 7.44 3.89 3.85
C LEU A 76 7.14 3.34 5.26
N HIS A 77 8.17 2.94 6.00
CA HIS A 77 8.02 2.47 7.38
C HIS A 77 7.50 3.57 8.31
N THR A 78 8.00 4.80 8.17
CA THR A 78 7.54 5.96 8.95
C THR A 78 6.07 6.26 8.68
N PHE A 79 5.64 6.21 7.42
CA PHE A 79 4.24 6.39 7.05
C PHE A 79 3.37 5.25 7.59
N ALA A 80 3.82 4.00 7.44
CA ALA A 80 3.11 2.82 7.93
C ALA A 80 2.87 2.87 9.44
N LEU A 81 3.85 3.37 10.21
CA LEU A 81 3.70 3.60 11.66
C LEU A 81 2.60 4.63 11.95
N ARG A 82 2.51 5.72 11.18
CA ARG A 82 1.45 6.73 11.33
C ARG A 82 0.07 6.16 10.97
N LEU A 83 0.00 5.31 9.95
CA LEU A 83 -1.21 4.58 9.56
C LEU A 83 -1.62 3.52 10.60
N GLY A 84 -0.72 3.16 11.53
CA GLY A 84 -0.93 2.08 12.50
C GLY A 84 -0.78 0.68 11.89
N ALA A 85 -0.15 0.57 10.72
CA ALA A 85 0.09 -0.69 10.06
C ALA A 85 1.11 -1.54 10.84
N PRO A 86 0.83 -2.82 11.12
CA PRO A 86 1.76 -3.67 11.85
C PRO A 86 2.95 -4.05 10.96
N ALA A 87 4.13 -4.27 11.55
CA ALA A 87 5.34 -4.64 10.80
C ALA A 87 5.17 -5.90 9.92
N ARG A 88 4.32 -6.84 10.32
CA ARG A 88 4.00 -8.06 9.55
C ARG A 88 3.22 -7.81 8.25
N ALA A 89 2.65 -6.61 8.07
CA ALA A 89 1.99 -6.23 6.82
C ALA A 89 3.00 -5.83 5.73
N PHE A 90 4.28 -5.70 6.08
CA PHE A 90 5.35 -5.42 5.12
C PHE A 90 5.80 -6.69 4.38
N ASP A 91 5.74 -6.67 3.04
CA ASP A 91 6.34 -7.70 2.18
C ASP A 91 7.43 -7.09 1.29
N ARG A 92 8.65 -7.01 1.84
CA ARG A 92 9.93 -6.70 1.17
C ARG A 92 10.08 -5.28 0.62
N ASP A 93 9.07 -4.74 -0.04
CA ASP A 93 9.09 -3.43 -0.69
C ASP A 93 7.76 -2.67 -0.64
N HIS A 94 6.74 -3.25 -0.03
CA HIS A 94 5.41 -2.65 0.10
C HIS A 94 4.74 -3.09 1.40
N TYR A 95 3.70 -2.35 1.81
CA TYR A 95 2.73 -2.78 2.80
C TYR A 95 1.42 -3.20 2.13
N ASP A 96 0.83 -4.30 2.59
CA ASP A 96 -0.53 -4.68 2.25
C ASP A 96 -1.51 -3.92 3.16
N VAL A 97 -2.37 -3.10 2.56
CA VAL A 97 -3.34 -2.25 3.26
C VAL A 97 -4.77 -2.74 2.95
N PRO A 98 -5.59 -3.08 3.96
CA PRO A 98 -6.97 -3.49 3.73
C PRO A 98 -7.80 -2.30 3.22
N GLU A 99 -8.87 -2.58 2.46
CA GLU A 99 -9.79 -1.55 1.93
C GLU A 99 -10.33 -0.60 3.02
N THR A 100 -10.49 -1.11 4.24
CA THR A 100 -10.95 -0.35 5.42
C THR A 100 -9.96 0.71 5.89
N ALA A 101 -8.69 0.61 5.52
CA ALA A 101 -7.63 1.57 5.85
C ALA A 101 -7.18 2.42 4.66
N HIS A 102 -7.69 2.14 3.44
CA HIS A 102 -7.30 2.87 2.23
C HIS A 102 -7.63 4.37 2.34
N ALA A 103 -8.86 4.71 2.74
CA ALA A 103 -9.27 6.11 2.88
C ALA A 103 -8.38 6.88 3.87
N LEU A 104 -8.07 6.25 5.01
CA LEU A 104 -7.17 6.84 6.01
C LEU A 104 -5.74 7.03 5.46
N ALA A 105 -5.23 6.10 4.65
CA ALA A 105 -3.93 6.28 4.01
C ALA A 105 -3.92 7.52 3.09
N VAL A 106 -4.97 7.72 2.30
CA VAL A 106 -5.10 8.93 1.46
C VAL A 106 -5.21 10.20 2.30
N GLU A 107 -6.00 10.18 3.37
CA GLU A 107 -6.11 11.31 4.32
C GLU A 107 -4.78 11.65 4.99
N LEU A 108 -3.93 10.66 5.25
CA LEU A 108 -2.58 10.83 5.80
C LEU A 108 -1.55 11.32 4.77
N GLY A 109 -1.95 11.47 3.50
CA GLY A 109 -1.11 12.03 2.44
C GLY A 109 -0.55 11.01 1.45
N ALA A 110 -1.04 9.77 1.42
CA ALA A 110 -0.70 8.85 0.34
C ALA A 110 -1.36 9.31 -0.98
N GLU A 111 -0.58 9.36 -2.06
CA GLU A 111 -1.09 9.63 -3.41
C GLU A 111 -1.77 8.36 -3.95
N ALA A 112 -3.08 8.45 -4.21
CA ALA A 112 -3.84 7.37 -4.83
C ALA A 112 -3.51 7.29 -6.33
N VAL A 113 -2.89 6.19 -6.75
CA VAL A 113 -2.45 5.97 -8.13
C VAL A 113 -2.86 4.59 -8.63
N SER A 114 -2.83 4.33 -9.94
CA SER A 114 -3.07 2.96 -10.42
C SER A 114 -1.96 2.00 -9.99
N SER A 115 -2.26 0.70 -9.83
CA SER A 115 -1.22 -0.31 -9.53
C SER A 115 -0.08 -0.34 -10.56
N ARG A 116 -0.37 0.00 -11.83
CA ARG A 116 0.64 0.12 -12.89
C ARG A 116 1.56 1.32 -12.64
N GLU A 117 1.00 2.44 -12.22
CA GLU A 117 1.75 3.65 -11.87
C GLU A 117 2.67 3.39 -10.68
N LEU A 118 2.08 2.84 -9.62
CA LEU A 118 2.75 2.45 -8.39
C LEU A 118 3.98 1.58 -8.69
N LEU A 119 3.79 0.50 -9.44
CA LEU A 119 4.88 -0.40 -9.79
C LEU A 119 5.96 0.29 -10.64
N ARG A 120 5.57 1.18 -11.57
CA ARG A 120 6.52 1.91 -12.40
C ARG A 120 7.42 2.81 -11.57
N ARG A 121 6.84 3.60 -10.64
CA ARG A 121 7.61 4.50 -9.76
C ARG A 121 8.51 3.71 -8.80
N LEU A 122 7.99 2.62 -8.21
CA LEU A 122 8.78 1.71 -7.37
C LEU A 122 9.99 1.10 -8.11
N MET A 123 9.82 0.73 -9.38
CA MET A 123 10.93 0.22 -10.20
C MET A 123 11.91 1.33 -10.58
N ALA A 124 11.44 2.53 -10.91
CA ALA A 124 12.28 3.68 -11.20
C ALA A 124 13.13 4.09 -9.99
N ALA A 125 12.60 3.95 -8.79
CA ALA A 125 13.29 4.17 -7.52
C ALA A 125 14.34 3.08 -7.18
N GLY A 126 14.38 1.97 -7.92
CA GLY A 126 15.27 0.84 -7.63
C GLY A 126 14.91 0.04 -6.37
N LEU A 127 13.74 0.29 -5.78
CA LEU A 127 13.30 -0.32 -4.51
C LEU A 127 12.63 -1.69 -4.71
N ARG A 128 12.23 -2.05 -5.93
CA ARG A 128 11.52 -3.30 -6.20
C ARG A 128 12.35 -4.54 -5.83
N ARG A 129 11.87 -5.31 -4.86
CA ARG A 129 12.41 -6.61 -4.42
C ARG A 129 11.51 -7.76 -4.86
N ARG A 130 11.81 -8.37 -6.01
CA ARG A 130 11.10 -9.55 -6.51
C ARG A 130 11.40 -10.79 -5.66
N LYS A 131 10.49 -11.77 -5.65
CA LYS A 131 10.76 -13.05 -4.98
C LYS A 131 11.65 -13.84 -5.94
N PRO A 132 12.76 -14.41 -5.47
CA PRO A 132 13.53 -15.31 -6.32
C PRO A 132 12.62 -16.42 -6.82
N HIS A 133 12.65 -16.65 -8.13
CA HIS A 133 12.04 -17.84 -8.71
C HIS A 133 12.88 -19.02 -8.26
N LEU A 134 12.34 -19.86 -7.38
CA LEU A 134 12.94 -21.16 -7.13
C LEU A 134 12.68 -22.00 -8.38
N THR A 135 13.67 -22.11 -9.26
CA THR A 135 13.68 -23.16 -10.29
C THR A 135 13.78 -24.50 -9.57
N PRO A 136 12.79 -25.40 -9.72
CA PRO A 136 12.94 -26.78 -9.24
C PRO A 136 14.15 -27.39 -9.93
N ARG A 137 15.04 -28.02 -9.16
CA ARG A 137 16.15 -28.83 -9.70
C ARG A 137 15.63 -30.18 -10.17
#